data_AF-A0A938ZEF7-F1
#
_entry.id   AF-A0A938ZEF7-F1
#
_cell.length_a   1.000
_cell.length_b   1.000
_cell.length_c   1.000
_cell.angle_alpha   90.00
_cell.angle_beta   90.00
_cell.angle_gamma   90.00
#
_symmetry.space_group_name_H-M   'P 1'
#
loop_
_entity.id
_entity.type
_entity.pdbx_description
1 polymer ?
#
loop_
_entity_poly.entity_id
_entity_poly.type
_entity_poly.pdbx_seq_one_letter_code
_entity_poly.pdbx_strand_id
1 'polypeptide(L)'
;MTHPIYTRDLLKNFSRSELHEVCDRLSLPHRRSIKDCINDILAAQPQLVAQAELEVEQPANLPQVNDTHFIGGFLLRCAQVNGDYAVVWDVHDEKNVVMGEVRMGWNTFWTHSMSLNTFATPQEAVVDLRQAVEAFVIEDEAVAFEKVADGRWEAMVNGVLVCVAAVKDGYKTSMTEDAVLTDYDTAIVESLLAVARHQLPGVKPEFEIFTTRLPNVFAVHSRKSGQRYEVYPDSNSCTCPHWLHRHEQEGFRDKHLDAVRAALQSGIPLLREPQTDTEKLIESFTNEFGWIGGGQVAQARVWLESRFGKDFKEAILSGEARNKALQQEEQMDKEMANW
;
A
#
# COMPACT_ATOMS: atom_id res chain seq x y z
N MET A 1 4.27 33.50 39.91
CA MET A 1 4.21 33.42 38.43
C MET A 1 5.28 32.43 38.01
N THR A 2 4.91 31.38 37.30
CA THR A 2 5.87 30.38 36.79
C THR A 2 6.65 31.04 35.65
N HIS A 3 7.96 31.22 35.84
CA HIS A 3 8.82 31.69 34.76
C HIS A 3 8.85 30.63 33.64
N PRO A 4 8.76 31.02 32.36
CA PRO A 4 8.90 30.08 31.26
C PRO A 4 10.25 29.35 31.37
N ILE A 5 10.26 28.04 31.19
CA ILE A 5 11.49 27.26 31.14
C ILE A 5 12.05 27.39 29.72
N TYR A 6 13.27 27.90 29.61
CA TYR A 6 13.92 28.14 28.33
C TYR A 6 14.95 27.05 28.05
N THR A 7 14.85 26.40 26.89
CA THR A 7 15.85 25.43 26.42
C THR A 7 16.98 26.14 25.68
N ARG A 8 18.14 25.48 25.59
CA ARG A 8 19.32 26.05 24.90
C ARG A 8 19.04 26.37 23.44
N ASP A 9 18.30 25.52 22.74
CA ASP A 9 18.02 25.71 21.31
C ASP A 9 16.99 26.81 21.06
N LEU A 10 16.02 26.98 21.97
CA LEU A 10 15.12 28.13 21.94
C LEU A 10 15.89 29.45 22.11
N LEU A 11 16.80 29.52 23.10
CA LEU A 11 17.56 30.73 23.40
C LEU A 11 18.58 31.11 22.30
N LYS A 12 19.08 30.15 21.52
CA LYS A 12 19.96 30.44 20.36
C LYS A 12 19.23 31.23 19.26
N ASN A 13 17.92 31.07 19.17
CA ASN A 13 17.09 31.72 18.16
C ASN A 13 16.58 33.09 18.60
N PHE A 14 16.83 33.49 19.84
CA PHE A 14 16.42 34.80 20.35
C PHE A 14 17.39 35.88 19.89
N SER A 15 16.84 37.03 19.52
CA SER A 15 17.61 38.24 19.32
C SER A 15 18.25 38.70 20.63
N ARG A 16 19.27 39.56 20.51
CA ARG A 16 20.01 40.05 21.66
C ARG A 16 19.14 40.84 22.65
N SER A 17 18.17 41.61 22.16
CA SER A 17 17.21 42.32 22.99
C SER A 17 16.31 41.36 23.77
N GLU A 18 15.83 40.29 23.15
CA GLU A 18 14.99 39.28 23.80
C GLU A 18 15.76 38.51 24.88
N LEU A 19 17.04 38.20 24.65
CA LEU A 19 17.89 37.60 25.68
C LEU A 19 18.11 38.52 26.88
N HIS A 20 18.29 39.83 26.64
CA HIS A 20 18.41 40.81 27.73
C HIS A 20 17.10 40.94 28.52
N GLU A 21 15.93 40.90 27.87
CA GLU A 21 14.64 40.88 28.56
C GLU A 21 14.43 39.62 29.40
N VAL A 22 14.96 38.47 28.98
CA VAL A 22 14.99 37.25 29.80
C VAL A 22 15.92 37.43 31.00
N CYS A 23 17.11 38.00 30.80
CA CYS A 23 18.04 38.31 31.90
C CYS A 23 17.44 39.28 32.91
N ASP A 24 16.75 40.34 32.47
CA ASP A 24 16.09 41.30 33.36
C ASP A 24 15.02 40.62 34.21
N ARG A 25 14.22 39.73 33.61
CA ARG A 25 13.21 38.93 34.32
C ARG A 25 13.80 37.95 35.32
N LEU A 26 15.01 37.46 35.08
CA LEU A 26 15.74 36.56 35.98
C LEU A 26 16.73 37.30 36.90
N SER A 27 16.75 38.64 36.85
CA SER A 27 17.69 39.49 37.60
C SER A 27 19.17 39.13 37.36
N LEU A 28 19.54 38.85 36.10
CA LEU A 28 20.90 38.50 35.67
C LEU A 28 21.62 39.68 34.99
N PRO A 29 22.96 39.79 35.14
CA PRO A 29 23.73 40.83 34.47
C PRO A 29 23.79 40.61 32.95
N HIS A 30 23.65 41.68 32.17
CA HIS A 30 23.76 41.60 30.71
C HIS A 30 25.20 41.28 30.29
N ARG A 31 25.35 40.24 29.47
CA ARG A 31 26.66 39.81 28.95
C ARG A 31 26.91 40.33 27.54
N ARG A 32 28.18 40.60 27.23
CA ARG A 32 28.59 40.97 25.86
C ARG A 32 28.55 39.77 24.90
N SER A 33 28.78 38.57 25.40
CA SER A 33 28.69 37.33 24.63
C SER A 33 27.28 36.73 24.73
N ILE A 34 26.69 36.39 23.59
CA ILE A 34 25.39 35.68 23.53
C ILE A 34 25.52 34.32 24.22
N LYS A 35 26.63 33.61 23.99
CA LYS A 35 26.89 32.30 24.59
C LYS A 35 26.90 32.35 26.12
N ASP A 36 27.52 33.38 26.69
CA ASP A 36 27.60 33.52 28.15
C ASP A 36 26.24 33.94 28.73
N CYS A 37 25.50 34.78 28.00
CA CYS A 37 24.14 35.17 28.36
C CYS A 37 23.20 33.94 28.44
N ILE A 38 23.28 33.03 27.45
CA ILE A 38 22.49 31.80 27.41
C ILE A 38 22.85 30.87 28.59
N ASN A 39 24.13 30.73 28.89
CA ASN A 39 24.58 29.88 30.01
C ASN A 39 24.12 30.43 31.36
N ASP A 40 24.20 31.74 31.58
CA ASP A 40 23.73 32.39 32.81
C ASP A 40 22.20 32.23 32.96
N ILE A 41 21.42 32.38 31.87
CA ILE A 41 19.96 32.15 31.86
C ILE A 41 19.61 30.70 32.22
N LEU A 42 20.33 29.72 31.65
CA LEU A 42 20.08 28.30 31.95
C LEU A 42 20.42 27.95 33.40
N ALA A 43 21.48 28.55 33.96
CA ALA A 43 21.90 28.31 35.34
C ALA A 43 20.97 28.94 36.38
N ALA A 44 20.32 30.06 36.05
CA ALA A 44 19.44 30.79 36.96
C ALA A 44 18.01 30.27 37.03
N GLN A 45 17.63 29.36 36.11
CA GLN A 45 16.32 28.71 36.16
C GLN A 45 16.27 27.74 37.37
N PRO A 46 15.19 27.75 38.17
CA PRO A 46 15.09 26.89 39.35
C PRO A 46 15.24 25.41 38.95
N GLN A 47 16.25 24.76 39.53
CA GLN A 47 16.65 23.37 39.28
C GLN A 47 15.66 22.36 39.87
N LEU A 48 14.39 22.41 39.45
CA LEU A 48 13.37 21.39 39.76
C LEU A 48 12.90 20.65 38.49
N VAL A 49 13.66 20.75 37.40
CA VAL A 49 13.45 19.99 36.15
C VAL A 49 14.81 19.64 35.49
N ALA A 50 15.85 19.39 36.29
CA ALA A 50 17.08 18.75 35.81
C ALA A 50 17.02 17.20 35.96
N GLN A 51 15.92 16.69 36.51
CA GLN A 51 15.57 15.27 36.63
C GLN A 51 14.11 15.03 36.23
N ALA A 52 13.66 15.72 35.19
CA ALA A 52 12.65 15.13 34.30
C ALA A 52 13.40 14.63 33.07
N GLU A 53 14.38 13.75 33.30
CA GLU A 53 14.54 12.64 32.37
C GLU A 53 13.13 12.06 32.23
N LEU A 54 12.60 12.06 31.02
CA LEU A 54 11.40 11.29 30.76
C LEU A 54 11.72 9.87 31.26
N GLU A 55 11.09 9.46 32.37
CA GLU A 55 10.65 8.08 32.49
C GLU A 55 9.63 7.88 31.34
N VAL A 56 10.14 7.79 30.12
CA VAL A 56 9.53 6.96 29.09
C VAL A 56 9.58 5.59 29.74
N GLU A 57 8.42 5.00 30.05
CA GLU A 57 8.37 3.61 30.49
C GLU A 57 9.25 2.79 29.55
N GLN A 58 10.43 2.37 30.02
CA GLN A 58 11.30 1.51 29.24
C GLN A 58 10.50 0.25 28.94
N PRO A 59 10.53 -0.29 27.71
CA PRO A 59 9.92 -1.57 27.43
C PRO A 59 10.52 -2.58 28.40
N ALA A 60 9.70 -3.17 29.28
CA ALA A 60 10.17 -3.97 30.41
C ALA A 60 10.99 -5.22 30.00
N ASN A 61 11.03 -5.56 28.71
CA ASN A 61 11.81 -6.66 28.16
C ASN A 61 12.44 -6.24 26.83
N LEU A 62 13.69 -5.76 26.87
CA LEU A 62 14.52 -5.65 25.67
C LEU A 62 15.17 -7.03 25.36
N PRO A 63 15.39 -7.37 24.08
CA PRO A 63 16.10 -8.58 23.66
C PRO A 63 17.57 -8.55 24.12
N GLN A 64 18.22 -9.71 24.14
CA GLN A 64 19.66 -9.82 24.40
C GLN A 64 20.46 -9.79 23.10
N VAL A 65 21.69 -9.28 23.16
CA VAL A 65 22.62 -9.36 22.02
C VAL A 65 22.79 -10.83 21.62
N ASN A 66 22.69 -11.11 20.32
CA ASN A 66 22.65 -12.42 19.68
C ASN A 66 21.33 -13.19 19.75
N ASP A 67 20.27 -12.63 20.35
CA ASP A 67 18.93 -13.16 20.13
C ASP A 67 18.63 -13.20 18.63
N THR A 68 17.90 -14.21 18.19
CA THR A 68 17.58 -14.40 16.77
C THR A 68 16.10 -14.59 16.54
N HIS A 69 15.62 -14.00 15.44
CA HIS A 69 14.27 -14.20 14.96
C HIS A 69 14.27 -14.47 13.46
N PHE A 70 13.39 -15.36 13.02
CA PHE A 70 13.17 -15.64 11.61
C PHE A 70 11.86 -15.01 11.17
N ILE A 71 11.93 -14.15 10.16
CA ILE A 71 10.76 -13.46 9.61
C ILE A 71 10.87 -13.46 8.08
N GLY A 72 9.87 -14.03 7.40
CA GLY A 72 9.76 -13.96 5.94
C GLY A 72 10.95 -14.55 5.16
N GLY A 73 11.71 -15.49 5.75
CA GLY A 73 12.91 -16.08 5.15
C GLY A 73 14.23 -15.38 5.53
N PHE A 74 14.16 -14.26 6.25
CA PHE A 74 15.33 -13.55 6.75
C PHE A 74 15.62 -13.90 8.20
N LEU A 75 16.90 -13.93 8.55
CA LEU A 75 17.38 -14.11 9.92
C LEU A 75 17.73 -12.74 10.49
N LEU A 76 17.00 -12.30 11.50
CA LEU A 76 17.35 -11.14 12.29
C LEU A 76 18.20 -11.59 13.48
N ARG A 77 19.33 -10.93 13.71
CA ARG A 77 20.18 -11.15 14.88
C ARG A 77 20.38 -9.84 15.63
N CYS A 78 20.07 -9.82 16.93
CA CYS A 78 20.24 -8.63 17.74
C CYS A 78 21.73 -8.30 17.86
N ALA A 79 22.16 -7.21 17.24
CA ALA A 79 23.54 -6.75 17.22
C ALA A 79 23.85 -5.83 18.41
N GLN A 80 22.86 -5.05 18.84
CA GLN A 80 23.04 -4.07 19.92
C GLN A 80 21.75 -3.91 20.72
N VAL A 81 21.90 -3.66 22.01
CA VAL A 81 20.83 -3.20 22.90
C VAL A 81 21.38 -2.04 23.71
N ASN A 82 20.52 -1.09 24.05
CA ASN A 82 20.80 -0.04 25.04
C ASN A 82 21.96 0.91 24.64
N GLY A 83 21.87 1.56 23.47
CA GLY A 83 22.82 2.59 23.02
C GLY A 83 22.11 3.80 22.42
N ASP A 84 22.62 4.36 21.32
CA ASP A 84 21.96 5.46 20.58
C ASP A 84 20.55 5.06 20.10
N TYR A 85 20.33 3.76 19.94
CA TYR A 85 19.06 3.10 19.69
C TYR A 85 18.76 2.12 20.83
N ALA A 86 17.48 1.89 21.12
CA ALA A 86 17.03 0.93 22.11
C ALA A 86 17.48 -0.50 21.76
N VAL A 87 17.37 -0.87 20.48
CA VAL A 87 17.82 -2.18 19.93
C VAL A 87 18.32 -1.99 18.51
N VAL A 88 19.29 -2.79 18.05
CA VAL A 88 19.67 -2.93 16.63
C VAL A 88 19.70 -4.42 16.28
N TRP A 89 19.17 -4.77 15.12
CA TRP A 89 19.18 -6.10 14.54
C TRP A 89 19.89 -6.09 13.19
N ASP A 90 20.83 -6.99 12.99
CA ASP A 90 21.38 -7.32 11.69
C ASP A 90 20.39 -8.22 10.96
N VAL A 91 20.09 -7.90 9.70
CA VAL A 91 19.24 -8.71 8.82
C VAL A 91 20.14 -9.54 7.92
N HIS A 92 19.99 -10.86 7.96
CA HIS A 92 20.74 -11.80 7.16
C HIS A 92 19.86 -12.49 6.10
N ASP A 93 20.42 -12.76 4.93
CA ASP A 93 19.80 -13.57 3.88
C ASP A 93 19.88 -15.10 4.17
N GLU A 94 19.34 -15.92 3.26
CA GLU A 94 19.37 -17.39 3.35
C GLU A 94 20.79 -17.98 3.36
N LYS A 95 21.80 -17.20 2.94
CA LYS A 95 23.22 -17.57 2.94
C LYS A 95 23.97 -16.98 4.15
N ASN A 96 23.24 -16.41 5.10
CA ASN A 96 23.74 -15.78 6.31
C ASN A 96 24.60 -14.52 6.06
N VAL A 97 24.41 -13.87 4.92
CA VAL A 97 25.08 -12.60 4.56
C VAL A 97 24.27 -11.43 5.10
N VAL A 98 24.93 -10.46 5.73
CA VAL A 98 24.27 -9.25 6.26
C VAL A 98 23.79 -8.38 5.11
N MET A 99 22.49 -8.13 5.08
CA MET A 99 21.79 -7.35 4.06
C MET A 99 21.47 -5.93 4.53
N GLY A 100 21.35 -5.70 5.84
CA GLY A 100 21.02 -4.39 6.41
C GLY A 100 20.79 -4.46 7.92
N GLU A 101 20.35 -3.33 8.51
CA GLU A 101 20.11 -3.21 9.95
C GLU A 101 18.72 -2.64 10.23
N VAL A 102 18.05 -3.15 11.26
CA VAL A 102 16.79 -2.63 11.81
C VAL A 102 17.02 -2.16 13.25
N ARG A 103 16.78 -0.89 13.54
CA ARG A 103 17.07 -0.19 14.78
C ARG A 103 15.79 0.28 15.49
N MET A 104 15.52 -0.10 16.73
CA MET A 104 14.43 0.47 17.52
C MET A 104 14.87 1.77 18.19
N GLY A 105 14.14 2.86 17.96
CA GLY A 105 14.36 4.10 18.71
C GLY A 105 13.86 3.99 20.15
N TRP A 106 14.35 4.84 21.05
CA TRP A 106 13.84 4.89 22.43
C TRP A 106 12.41 5.44 22.53
N ASN A 107 12.03 6.27 21.56
CA ASN A 107 10.72 6.94 21.52
C ASN A 107 9.83 6.43 20.37
N THR A 108 10.31 5.45 19.60
CA THR A 108 9.64 4.97 18.39
C THR A 108 9.82 3.47 18.24
N PHE A 109 8.77 2.78 17.82
CA PHE A 109 8.90 1.43 17.30
C PHE A 109 9.73 1.53 16.01
N TRP A 110 10.84 0.76 15.93
CA TRP A 110 11.67 0.36 14.77
C TRP A 110 11.97 1.35 13.61
N THR A 111 13.20 1.41 13.13
CA THR A 111 13.78 2.18 12.01
C THR A 111 14.76 1.28 11.27
N HIS A 112 15.19 1.55 10.05
CA HIS A 112 16.24 0.75 9.39
C HIS A 112 17.24 1.63 8.63
N SER A 113 18.40 1.08 8.26
CA SER A 113 19.49 1.85 7.63
C SER A 113 19.29 2.19 6.15
N MET A 114 18.26 1.66 5.49
CA MET A 114 17.78 2.19 4.20
C MET A 114 16.86 3.39 4.46
N SER A 115 16.90 4.46 3.67
CA SER A 115 16.18 5.71 3.98
C SER A 115 14.67 5.63 3.72
N LEU A 116 13.92 4.94 4.58
CA LEU A 116 12.46 5.01 4.66
C LEU A 116 12.01 5.02 6.13
N ASN A 117 10.89 5.69 6.40
CA ASN A 117 10.37 6.08 7.71
C ASN A 117 10.31 4.96 8.80
N THR A 118 10.14 5.38 10.06
CA THR A 118 9.89 4.53 11.26
C THR A 118 8.71 3.54 11.12
N PHE A 119 8.85 2.30 11.61
CA PHE A 119 7.90 1.17 11.51
C PHE A 119 7.25 0.82 12.85
N ALA A 120 5.96 0.45 12.87
CA ALA A 120 5.33 0.04 14.11
C ALA A 120 5.83 -1.34 14.62
N THR A 121 6.35 -2.23 13.74
CA THR A 121 6.82 -3.58 14.12
C THR A 121 7.99 -4.12 13.26
N PRO A 122 8.76 -5.13 13.75
CA PRO A 122 9.83 -5.79 12.97
C PRO A 122 9.35 -6.47 11.68
N GLN A 123 8.10 -6.92 11.64
CA GLN A 123 7.48 -7.58 10.49
C GLN A 123 7.22 -6.60 9.34
N GLU A 124 6.77 -5.38 9.66
CA GLU A 124 6.56 -4.30 8.68
C GLU A 124 7.90 -3.83 8.10
N ALA A 125 8.93 -3.69 8.95
CA ALA A 125 10.27 -3.30 8.52
C ALA A 125 10.87 -4.27 7.47
N VAL A 126 10.61 -5.58 7.59
CA VAL A 126 11.15 -6.61 6.67
C VAL A 126 10.39 -6.66 5.34
N VAL A 127 9.07 -6.43 5.36
CA VAL A 127 8.24 -6.35 4.15
C VAL A 127 8.63 -5.13 3.32
N ASP A 128 8.86 -3.99 3.97
CA ASP A 128 9.26 -2.75 3.31
C ASP A 128 10.73 -2.77 2.87
N LEU A 129 11.65 -3.42 3.61
CA LEU A 129 13.03 -3.65 3.16
C LEU A 129 13.06 -4.47 1.86
N ARG A 130 12.21 -5.49 1.75
CA ARG A 130 12.08 -6.31 0.55
C ARG A 130 11.55 -5.49 -0.64
N GLN A 131 10.58 -4.61 -0.41
CA GLN A 131 10.05 -3.72 -1.44
C GLN A 131 11.06 -2.62 -1.82
N ALA A 132 11.87 -2.13 -0.87
CA ALA A 132 12.90 -1.13 -1.08
C ALA A 132 14.13 -1.68 -1.83
N VAL A 133 14.58 -2.89 -1.51
CA VAL A 133 15.69 -3.57 -2.24
C VAL A 133 15.30 -3.90 -3.68
N GLU A 134 14.02 -4.18 -3.95
CA GLU A 134 13.49 -4.35 -5.31
C GLU A 134 13.31 -3.01 -6.05
N ALA A 135 13.27 -1.86 -5.35
CA ALA A 135 12.99 -0.54 -5.91
C ALA A 135 14.22 0.38 -6.05
N PHE A 136 15.30 0.19 -5.28
CA PHE A 136 16.41 1.16 -5.21
C PHE A 136 17.70 0.69 -5.89
N VAL A 137 17.80 1.00 -7.18
CA VAL A 137 19.01 1.59 -7.75
C VAL A 137 18.66 3.07 -7.98
N ILE A 138 19.47 3.99 -7.44
CA ILE A 138 19.48 5.48 -7.57
C ILE A 138 19.22 6.22 -6.23
N GLU A 139 20.01 7.27 -6.03
CA GLU A 139 20.48 7.92 -4.78
C GLU A 139 19.46 8.77 -3.97
N ASP A 140 19.84 9.03 -2.71
CA ASP A 140 19.17 9.78 -1.64
C ASP A 140 18.81 11.25 -1.95
N GLU A 141 17.52 11.56 -2.12
CA GLU A 141 16.98 12.92 -1.95
C GLU A 141 15.74 12.93 -1.05
N ALA A 142 15.74 13.75 0.01
CA ALA A 142 14.57 13.98 0.84
C ALA A 142 13.54 14.84 0.09
N VAL A 143 12.33 14.34 -0.08
CA VAL A 143 11.23 15.05 -0.75
C VAL A 143 10.62 16.10 0.18
N ALA A 144 10.75 17.38 -0.16
CA ALA A 144 10.10 18.49 0.55
C ALA A 144 8.87 18.99 -0.22
N PHE A 145 7.72 19.11 0.47
CA PHE A 145 6.51 19.74 -0.05
C PHE A 145 6.48 21.22 0.31
N GLU A 146 6.62 22.09 -0.69
CA GLU A 146 6.62 23.53 -0.53
C GLU A 146 5.20 24.08 -0.54
N LYS A 147 4.87 24.96 0.41
CA LYS A 147 3.59 25.66 0.41
C LYS A 147 3.60 26.73 -0.69
N VAL A 148 2.84 26.51 -1.76
CA VAL A 148 2.75 27.43 -2.92
C VAL A 148 1.57 28.41 -2.81
N ALA A 149 0.52 28.05 -2.06
CA ALA A 149 -0.62 28.91 -1.76
C ALA A 149 -1.31 28.47 -0.46
N ASP A 150 -2.27 29.25 0.02
CA ASP A 150 -3.07 28.84 1.18
C ASP A 150 -3.85 27.56 0.87
N GLY A 151 -3.59 26.53 1.69
CA GLY A 151 -4.15 25.20 1.48
C GLY A 151 -3.59 24.46 0.28
N ARG A 152 -2.44 24.84 -0.30
CA ARG A 152 -1.83 24.13 -1.43
C ARG A 152 -0.32 23.95 -1.25
N TRP A 153 0.13 22.71 -1.46
CA TRP A 153 1.52 22.30 -1.37
C TRP A 153 1.94 21.54 -2.61
N GLU A 154 3.19 21.71 -3.03
CA GLU A 154 3.74 21.07 -4.23
C GLU A 154 5.13 20.49 -3.94
N ALA A 155 5.43 19.34 -4.55
CA ALA A 155 6.77 18.74 -4.54
C ALA A 155 7.07 18.11 -5.89
N MET A 156 8.35 18.16 -6.29
CA MET A 156 8.85 17.33 -7.38
C MET A 156 9.37 16.02 -6.80
N VAL A 157 8.76 14.91 -7.18
CA VAL A 157 9.12 13.57 -6.71
C VAL A 157 9.61 12.78 -7.90
N ASN A 158 10.92 12.56 -8.00
CA ASN A 158 11.53 11.78 -9.09
C ASN A 158 11.08 12.26 -10.50
N GLY A 159 10.95 13.58 -10.68
CA GLY A 159 10.51 14.19 -11.94
C GLY A 159 8.99 14.31 -12.16
N VAL A 160 8.17 13.87 -11.20
CA VAL A 160 6.70 14.03 -11.22
C VAL A 160 6.29 15.16 -10.28
N LEU A 161 5.51 16.12 -10.78
CA LEU A 161 4.93 17.18 -9.95
C LEU A 161 3.73 16.64 -9.18
N VAL A 162 3.84 16.63 -7.85
CA VAL A 162 2.75 16.27 -6.94
C VAL A 162 2.18 17.54 -6.35
N CYS A 163 0.86 17.69 -6.42
CA CYS A 163 0.13 18.77 -5.75
C CYS A 163 -0.80 18.19 -4.68
N VAL A 164 -0.77 18.74 -3.47
CA VAL A 164 -1.73 18.46 -2.39
C VAL A 164 -2.52 19.73 -2.12
N ALA A 165 -3.84 19.65 -2.17
CA ALA A 165 -4.74 20.77 -1.94
C ALA A 165 -5.74 20.44 -0.83
N ALA A 166 -5.87 21.34 0.15
CA ALA A 166 -6.93 21.30 1.15
C ALA A 166 -8.28 21.52 0.46
N VAL A 167 -9.22 20.62 0.73
CA VAL A 167 -10.59 20.67 0.24
C VAL A 167 -11.55 20.62 1.41
N LYS A 168 -12.85 20.80 1.13
CA LYS A 168 -13.87 20.60 2.16
C LYS A 168 -13.78 19.14 2.64
N ASP A 169 -13.56 18.98 3.94
CA ASP A 169 -13.47 17.70 4.64
C ASP A 169 -12.17 16.89 4.42
N GLY A 170 -11.08 17.51 3.94
CA GLY A 170 -9.77 16.84 3.89
C GLY A 170 -8.78 17.43 2.88
N TYR A 171 -8.02 16.56 2.23
CA TYR A 171 -6.98 16.89 1.25
C TYR A 171 -7.15 16.06 -0.03
N LYS A 172 -7.06 16.70 -1.19
CA LYS A 172 -7.04 16.05 -2.51
C LYS A 172 -5.63 16.14 -3.08
N THR A 173 -5.20 15.10 -3.78
CA THR A 173 -3.87 15.06 -4.41
C THR A 173 -4.00 14.96 -5.92
N SER A 174 -3.02 15.47 -6.66
CA SER A 174 -2.99 15.35 -8.13
C SER A 174 -2.77 13.92 -8.62
N MET A 175 -2.46 12.99 -7.71
CA MET A 175 -2.13 11.61 -8.02
C MET A 175 -3.27 10.63 -7.74
N THR A 176 -4.30 11.06 -7.01
CA THR A 176 -5.45 10.24 -6.64
C THR A 176 -6.71 10.81 -7.28
N GLU A 177 -7.21 10.14 -8.33
CA GLU A 177 -8.13 10.76 -9.28
C GLU A 177 -9.44 11.30 -8.67
N ASP A 178 -9.89 10.86 -7.48
CA ASP A 178 -11.01 11.50 -6.76
C ASP A 178 -11.03 11.29 -5.23
N ALA A 179 -9.93 10.82 -4.63
CA ALA A 179 -9.90 10.55 -3.20
C ALA A 179 -9.75 11.85 -2.38
N VAL A 180 -10.59 12.00 -1.35
CA VAL A 180 -10.42 13.01 -0.29
C VAL A 180 -9.85 12.29 0.93
N LEU A 181 -8.66 12.70 1.32
CA LEU A 181 -7.89 12.09 2.40
C LEU A 181 -8.07 12.90 3.68
N THR A 182 -8.17 12.19 4.81
CA THR A 182 -8.59 12.74 6.10
C THR A 182 -7.64 13.77 6.68
N ASP A 183 -6.35 13.65 6.35
CA ASP A 183 -5.28 14.47 6.88
C ASP A 183 -4.13 14.61 5.87
N TYR A 184 -3.28 15.59 6.14
CA TYR A 184 -2.20 16.02 5.25
C TYR A 184 -1.11 14.96 5.11
N ASP A 185 -0.79 14.24 6.19
CA ASP A 185 0.27 13.23 6.19
C ASP A 185 -0.15 12.03 5.34
N THR A 186 -1.40 11.59 5.46
CA THR A 186 -1.99 10.57 4.59
C THR A 186 -1.98 11.00 3.12
N ALA A 187 -2.24 12.28 2.85
CA ALA A 187 -2.18 12.83 1.49
C ALA A 187 -0.77 12.83 0.89
N ILE A 188 0.25 13.06 1.70
CA ILE A 188 1.65 12.94 1.26
C ILE A 188 1.97 11.47 0.98
N VAL A 189 1.69 10.57 1.92
CA VAL A 189 2.00 9.14 1.79
C VAL A 189 1.36 8.54 0.55
N GLU A 190 0.05 8.74 0.35
CA GLU A 190 -0.66 8.23 -0.82
C GLU A 190 -0.12 8.81 -2.14
N SER A 191 0.30 10.07 -2.12
CA SER A 191 0.90 10.69 -3.31
C SER A 191 2.26 10.12 -3.65
N LEU A 192 3.11 9.89 -2.64
CA LEU A 192 4.43 9.28 -2.82
C LEU A 192 4.30 7.83 -3.30
N LEU A 193 3.36 7.06 -2.74
CA LEU A 193 3.04 5.71 -3.20
C LEU A 193 2.54 5.70 -4.64
N ALA A 194 1.67 6.66 -5.01
CA ALA A 194 1.18 6.78 -6.37
C ALA A 194 2.30 7.14 -7.36
N VAL A 195 3.23 8.02 -6.99
CA VAL A 195 4.42 8.34 -7.79
C VAL A 195 5.33 7.12 -7.94
N ALA A 196 5.60 6.39 -6.85
CA ALA A 196 6.39 5.16 -6.91
C ALA A 196 5.75 4.12 -7.83
N ARG A 197 4.42 3.92 -7.73
CA ARG A 197 3.67 3.06 -8.67
C ARG A 197 3.76 3.51 -10.11
N HIS A 198 3.81 4.82 -10.36
CA HIS A 198 3.94 5.41 -11.69
C HIS A 198 5.36 5.28 -12.28
N GLN A 199 6.37 5.21 -11.40
CA GLN A 199 7.80 5.23 -11.77
C GLN A 199 8.50 3.88 -11.72
N LEU A 200 7.90 2.87 -11.08
CA LEU A 200 8.36 1.49 -11.23
C LEU A 200 8.51 1.20 -12.72
N PRO A 201 9.72 0.85 -13.22
CA PRO A 201 9.87 0.38 -14.59
C PRO A 201 8.93 -0.81 -14.70
N GLY A 202 7.89 -0.67 -15.52
CA GLY A 202 6.69 -1.50 -15.44
C GLY A 202 6.96 -2.99 -15.64
N VAL A 203 7.45 -3.67 -14.60
CA VAL A 203 7.09 -5.04 -14.29
C VAL A 203 5.65 -4.94 -13.80
N LYS A 204 4.73 -4.63 -14.72
CA LYS A 204 3.35 -5.00 -14.45
C LYS A 204 3.43 -6.50 -14.14
N PRO A 205 2.77 -6.94 -13.06
CA PRO A 205 2.81 -8.33 -12.68
C PRO A 205 2.52 -9.20 -13.91
N GLU A 206 3.16 -10.37 -14.02
CA GLU A 206 2.93 -11.30 -15.14
C GLU A 206 1.42 -11.58 -15.31
N PHE A 207 0.68 -11.43 -14.22
CA PHE A 207 -0.74 -11.62 -14.08
C PHE A 207 -1.45 -10.40 -13.49
N GLU A 208 -2.50 -9.93 -14.16
CA GLU A 208 -3.48 -9.01 -13.60
C GLU A 208 -4.64 -9.83 -13.01
N ILE A 209 -5.01 -9.56 -11.75
CA ILE A 209 -5.98 -10.37 -11.01
C ILE A 209 -7.21 -9.51 -10.72
N PHE A 210 -8.39 -10.08 -10.96
CA PHE A 210 -9.67 -9.41 -10.77
C PHE A 210 -10.66 -10.29 -10.01
N THR A 211 -11.53 -9.67 -9.22
CA THR A 211 -12.71 -10.38 -8.70
C THR A 211 -13.73 -10.53 -9.82
N THR A 212 -14.27 -11.73 -9.99
CA THR A 212 -15.37 -11.95 -10.94
C THR A 212 -16.73 -11.64 -10.29
N ARG A 213 -17.82 -11.90 -11.02
CA ARG A 213 -19.19 -11.84 -10.46
C ARG A 213 -19.56 -13.08 -9.63
N LEU A 214 -18.79 -14.17 -9.76
CA LEU A 214 -19.00 -15.38 -9.00
C LEU A 214 -18.23 -15.29 -7.67
N PRO A 215 -18.85 -15.66 -6.54
CA PRO A 215 -18.18 -15.64 -5.25
C PRO A 215 -16.98 -16.59 -5.26
N ASN A 216 -15.86 -16.14 -4.69
CA ASN A 216 -14.60 -16.90 -4.63
C ASN A 216 -14.06 -17.38 -5.97
N VAL A 217 -14.39 -16.69 -7.07
CA VAL A 217 -13.78 -16.93 -8.38
C VAL A 217 -13.05 -15.68 -8.84
N PHE A 218 -11.80 -15.86 -9.24
CA PHE A 218 -10.90 -14.78 -9.66
C PHE A 218 -10.51 -14.95 -11.11
N ALA A 219 -10.52 -13.85 -11.86
CA ALA A 219 -10.01 -13.81 -13.22
C ALA A 219 -8.54 -13.40 -13.19
N VAL A 220 -7.71 -14.15 -13.91
CA VAL A 220 -6.28 -13.91 -14.02
C VAL A 220 -5.94 -13.69 -15.49
N HIS A 221 -5.52 -12.47 -15.83
CA HIS A 221 -5.10 -12.09 -17.17
C HIS A 221 -3.58 -12.14 -17.27
N SER A 222 -3.05 -13.05 -18.07
CA SER A 222 -1.62 -13.08 -18.35
C SER A 222 -1.26 -11.98 -19.31
N ARG A 223 -0.39 -11.06 -18.88
CA ARG A 223 0.06 -9.96 -19.73
C ARG A 223 0.87 -10.42 -20.94
N LYS A 224 1.61 -11.52 -20.78
CA LYS A 224 2.48 -12.08 -21.83
C LYS A 224 1.68 -12.70 -22.98
N SER A 225 0.58 -13.39 -22.67
CA SER A 225 -0.24 -14.07 -23.68
C SER A 225 -1.56 -13.37 -24.01
N GLY A 226 -1.98 -12.41 -23.19
CA GLY A 226 -3.31 -11.80 -23.25
C GLY A 226 -4.45 -12.77 -22.90
N GLN A 227 -4.13 -13.96 -22.39
CA GLN A 227 -5.14 -14.97 -22.05
C GLN A 227 -5.71 -14.74 -20.65
N ARG A 228 -7.02 -14.97 -20.54
CA ARG A 228 -7.77 -14.95 -19.29
C ARG A 228 -7.97 -16.38 -18.79
N TYR A 229 -7.70 -16.61 -17.52
CA TYR A 229 -8.01 -17.84 -16.81
C TYR A 229 -8.87 -17.54 -15.59
N GLU A 230 -9.62 -18.54 -15.16
CA GLU A 230 -10.37 -18.49 -13.91
C GLU A 230 -9.68 -19.35 -12.88
N VAL A 231 -9.63 -18.84 -11.67
CA VAL A 231 -8.98 -19.48 -10.53
C VAL A 231 -10.00 -19.59 -9.41
N TYR A 232 -10.08 -20.81 -8.88
CA TYR A 232 -10.99 -21.23 -7.83
C TYR A 232 -10.12 -21.65 -6.62
N PRO A 233 -9.74 -20.72 -5.74
CA PRO A 233 -8.83 -21.00 -4.63
C PRO A 233 -9.39 -22.06 -3.67
N ASP A 234 -10.71 -22.08 -3.44
CA ASP A 234 -11.37 -23.03 -2.53
C ASP A 234 -11.23 -24.47 -3.00
N SER A 235 -11.39 -24.72 -4.31
CA SER A 235 -11.23 -26.05 -4.92
C SER A 235 -9.81 -26.29 -5.42
N ASN A 236 -8.87 -25.36 -5.17
CA ASN A 236 -7.49 -25.41 -5.65
C ASN A 236 -7.39 -25.69 -7.17
N SER A 237 -8.28 -25.08 -7.96
CA SER A 237 -8.38 -25.32 -9.40
C SER A 237 -8.20 -24.08 -10.27
N CYS A 238 -7.75 -24.28 -11.51
CA CYS A 238 -7.55 -23.23 -12.51
C CYS A 238 -7.97 -23.72 -13.90
N THR A 239 -8.53 -22.85 -14.73
CA THR A 239 -8.92 -23.18 -16.12
C THR A 239 -7.77 -23.13 -17.11
N CYS A 240 -6.54 -22.86 -16.67
CA CYS A 240 -5.40 -22.83 -17.58
C CYS A 240 -5.06 -24.24 -18.11
N PRO A 241 -4.56 -24.38 -19.35
CA PRO A 241 -4.19 -25.68 -19.91
C PRO A 241 -3.15 -26.44 -19.07
N HIS A 242 -2.27 -25.71 -18.40
CA HIS A 242 -1.24 -26.33 -17.55
C HIS A 242 -1.85 -27.08 -16.36
N TRP A 243 -2.86 -26.49 -15.73
CA TRP A 243 -3.62 -27.15 -14.66
C TRP A 243 -4.41 -28.35 -15.20
N LEU A 244 -5.16 -28.17 -16.29
CA LEU A 244 -5.99 -29.22 -16.88
C LEU A 244 -5.23 -30.51 -17.19
N HIS A 245 -3.95 -30.39 -17.58
CA HIS A 245 -3.15 -31.54 -18.01
C HIS A 245 -2.21 -32.10 -16.94
N ARG A 246 -1.92 -31.36 -15.85
CA ARG A 246 -0.82 -31.73 -14.93
C ARG A 246 -1.15 -31.64 -13.45
N HIS A 247 -2.37 -31.22 -13.07
CA HIS A 247 -2.72 -31.03 -11.66
C HIS A 247 -2.63 -32.30 -10.79
N GLU A 248 -2.69 -33.49 -11.37
CA GLU A 248 -2.56 -34.77 -10.66
C GLU A 248 -1.09 -35.16 -10.39
N GLN A 249 -0.12 -34.41 -10.91
CA GLN A 249 1.31 -34.69 -10.70
C GLN A 249 1.76 -34.25 -9.31
N GLU A 250 2.51 -35.12 -8.63
CA GLU A 250 3.07 -34.81 -7.31
C GLU A 250 4.00 -33.60 -7.36
N GLY A 251 3.78 -32.62 -6.48
CA GLY A 251 4.56 -31.37 -6.45
C GLY A 251 4.14 -30.31 -7.49
N PHE A 252 3.06 -30.53 -8.24
CA PHE A 252 2.53 -29.55 -9.17
C PHE A 252 2.16 -28.23 -8.47
N ARG A 253 2.61 -27.11 -9.04
CA ARG A 253 2.19 -25.76 -8.66
C ARG A 253 1.69 -25.01 -9.88
N ASP A 254 0.51 -24.43 -9.74
CA ASP A 254 -0.04 -23.54 -10.77
C ASP A 254 0.26 -22.09 -10.39
N LYS A 255 0.94 -21.41 -11.31
CA LYS A 255 1.34 -20.01 -11.14
C LYS A 255 0.17 -19.04 -10.99
N HIS A 256 -1.02 -19.37 -11.52
CA HIS A 256 -2.20 -18.52 -11.39
C HIS A 256 -2.85 -18.69 -10.02
N LEU A 257 -2.91 -19.93 -9.50
CA LEU A 257 -3.32 -20.20 -8.11
C LEU A 257 -2.39 -19.50 -7.10
N ASP A 258 -1.08 -19.57 -7.31
CA ASP A 258 -0.12 -18.90 -6.44
C ASP A 258 -0.26 -17.37 -6.52
N ALA A 259 -0.49 -16.82 -7.71
CA ALA A 259 -0.73 -15.38 -7.89
C ALA A 259 -2.00 -14.91 -7.17
N VAL A 260 -3.11 -15.64 -7.27
CA VAL A 260 -4.37 -15.31 -6.56
C VAL A 260 -4.20 -15.43 -5.05
N ARG A 261 -3.49 -16.45 -4.55
CA ARG A 261 -3.19 -16.59 -3.12
C ARG A 261 -2.38 -15.42 -2.59
N ALA A 262 -1.33 -15.03 -3.31
CA ALA A 262 -0.51 -13.88 -2.94
C ALA A 262 -1.35 -12.59 -2.90
N ALA A 263 -2.24 -12.39 -3.88
CA ALA A 263 -3.13 -11.24 -3.92
C ALA A 263 -4.18 -11.24 -2.79
N LEU A 264 -4.69 -12.40 -2.39
CA LEU A 264 -5.60 -12.50 -1.24
C LEU A 264 -4.87 -12.28 0.09
N GLN A 265 -3.62 -12.72 0.19
CA GLN A 265 -2.79 -12.53 1.39
C GLN A 265 -2.30 -11.09 1.57
N SER A 266 -2.16 -10.32 0.50
CA SER A 266 -1.71 -8.93 0.58
C SER A 266 -2.74 -7.98 1.20
N GLY A 267 -4.01 -8.39 1.30
CA GLY A 267 -5.09 -7.57 1.83
C GLY A 267 -5.49 -6.38 0.94
N ILE A 268 -4.88 -6.24 -0.24
CA ILE A 268 -5.19 -5.18 -1.19
C ILE A 268 -6.55 -5.49 -1.85
N PRO A 269 -7.52 -4.55 -1.85
CA PRO A 269 -8.78 -4.73 -2.55
C PRO A 269 -8.55 -5.00 -4.04
N LEU A 270 -8.97 -6.18 -4.50
CA LEU A 270 -8.91 -6.53 -5.90
C LEU A 270 -9.97 -5.78 -6.70
N LEU A 271 -9.59 -5.25 -7.86
CA LEU A 271 -10.52 -4.61 -8.77
C LEU A 271 -11.51 -5.63 -9.34
N ARG A 272 -12.73 -5.18 -9.59
CA ARG A 272 -13.71 -5.98 -10.31
C ARG A 272 -13.31 -6.08 -11.77
N GLU A 273 -13.44 -7.26 -12.35
CA GLU A 273 -13.11 -7.47 -13.75
C GLU A 273 -13.96 -6.51 -14.61
N PRO A 274 -13.33 -5.68 -15.47
CA PRO A 274 -14.07 -4.78 -16.34
C PRO A 274 -14.91 -5.62 -17.29
N GLN A 275 -16.22 -5.36 -17.32
CA GLN A 275 -17.11 -6.04 -18.25
C GLN A 275 -16.66 -5.77 -19.68
N THR A 276 -16.41 -6.86 -20.40
CA THR A 276 -16.17 -6.76 -21.84
C THR A 276 -17.45 -6.30 -22.55
N ASP A 277 -17.31 -5.60 -23.67
CA ASP A 277 -18.47 -5.21 -24.49
C ASP A 277 -19.30 -6.43 -24.92
N THR A 278 -18.66 -7.59 -25.02
CA THR A 278 -19.31 -8.87 -25.28
C THR A 278 -20.17 -9.33 -24.12
N GLU A 279 -19.68 -9.23 -22.88
CA GLU A 279 -20.48 -9.56 -21.69
C GLU A 279 -21.62 -8.58 -21.49
N LYS A 280 -21.43 -7.28 -21.79
CA LYS A 280 -22.53 -6.31 -21.79
C LYS A 280 -23.58 -6.66 -22.84
N LEU A 281 -23.15 -7.09 -24.02
CA LEU A 281 -24.03 -7.51 -25.11
C LEU A 281 -24.84 -8.77 -24.73
N ILE A 282 -24.19 -9.78 -24.14
CA ILE A 282 -24.85 -11.00 -23.66
C ILE A 282 -25.78 -10.67 -22.49
N GLU A 283 -25.37 -9.81 -21.56
CA GLU A 283 -26.21 -9.39 -20.43
C GLU A 283 -27.46 -8.64 -20.89
N SER A 284 -27.32 -7.76 -21.89
CA SER A 284 -28.46 -7.10 -22.55
C SER A 284 -29.39 -8.12 -23.19
N PHE A 285 -28.85 -9.12 -23.87
CA PHE A 285 -29.63 -10.22 -24.45
C PHE A 285 -30.37 -11.02 -23.37
N THR A 286 -29.70 -11.41 -22.27
CA THR A 286 -30.35 -12.15 -21.17
C THR A 286 -31.45 -11.37 -20.47
N ASN A 287 -31.27 -10.06 -20.29
CA ASN A 287 -32.27 -9.20 -19.65
C ASN A 287 -33.55 -9.11 -20.49
N GLU A 288 -33.45 -9.17 -21.82
CA GLU A 288 -34.59 -9.15 -22.72
C GLU A 288 -35.48 -10.40 -22.59
N PHE A 289 -34.88 -11.56 -22.29
CA PHE A 289 -35.59 -12.84 -22.19
C PHE A 289 -35.92 -13.25 -20.75
N GLY A 290 -35.66 -12.39 -19.75
CA GLY A 290 -35.98 -12.67 -18.34
C GLY A 290 -34.99 -13.62 -17.65
N TRP A 291 -33.78 -13.78 -18.20
CA TRP A 291 -32.73 -14.63 -17.65
C TRP A 291 -31.90 -13.79 -16.65
N ILE A 292 -32.49 -13.42 -15.50
CA ILE A 292 -31.82 -12.62 -14.45
C ILE A 292 -31.02 -13.46 -13.42
N GLY A 293 -29.68 -13.39 -13.49
CA GLY A 293 -28.77 -13.87 -12.45
C GLY A 293 -27.39 -14.25 -12.99
N GLY A 294 -26.33 -14.11 -12.17
CA GLY A 294 -24.95 -14.37 -12.59
C GLY A 294 -24.67 -15.77 -13.17
N GLY A 295 -25.54 -16.75 -12.92
CA GLY A 295 -25.50 -18.07 -13.56
C GLY A 295 -26.11 -18.14 -14.98
N GLN A 296 -26.94 -17.17 -15.35
CA GLN A 296 -27.66 -17.16 -16.63
C GLN A 296 -26.89 -16.49 -17.77
N VAL A 297 -25.99 -15.55 -17.50
CA VAL A 297 -25.09 -14.99 -18.52
C VAL A 297 -24.15 -16.07 -19.07
N ALA A 298 -23.64 -16.95 -18.20
CA ALA A 298 -22.82 -18.08 -18.60
C ALA A 298 -23.62 -19.09 -19.43
N GLN A 299 -24.85 -19.43 -19.02
CA GLN A 299 -25.74 -20.31 -19.77
C GLN A 299 -26.14 -19.73 -21.14
N ALA A 300 -26.48 -18.44 -21.18
CA ALA A 300 -26.80 -17.76 -22.42
C ALA A 300 -25.59 -17.71 -23.36
N ARG A 301 -24.38 -17.49 -22.82
CA ARG A 301 -23.15 -17.56 -23.60
C ARG A 301 -22.95 -18.96 -24.20
N VAL A 302 -23.10 -20.02 -23.41
CA VAL A 302 -23.01 -21.40 -23.92
C VAL A 302 -24.05 -21.67 -25.01
N TRP A 303 -25.30 -21.23 -24.79
CA TRP A 303 -26.36 -21.35 -25.79
C TRP A 303 -26.00 -20.61 -27.09
N LEU A 304 -25.56 -19.36 -26.99
CA LEU A 304 -25.13 -18.52 -28.11
C LEU A 304 -23.95 -19.13 -28.87
N GLU A 305 -22.90 -19.54 -28.16
CA GLU A 305 -21.72 -20.17 -28.76
C GLU A 305 -22.07 -21.52 -29.41
N SER A 306 -22.99 -22.30 -28.84
CA SER A 306 -23.44 -23.57 -29.43
C SER A 306 -24.22 -23.40 -30.74
N ARG A 307 -24.94 -22.28 -30.90
CA ARG A 307 -25.86 -22.02 -32.02
C ARG A 307 -25.21 -21.22 -33.14
N PHE A 308 -24.32 -20.31 -32.80
CA PHE A 308 -23.75 -19.32 -33.71
C PHE A 308 -22.22 -19.34 -33.74
N GLY A 309 -21.57 -20.22 -32.96
CA GLY A 309 -20.12 -20.38 -32.97
C GLY A 309 -19.41 -19.06 -32.62
N LYS A 310 -18.44 -18.66 -33.45
CA LYS A 310 -17.69 -17.41 -33.27
C LYS A 310 -18.49 -16.15 -33.64
N ASP A 311 -19.58 -16.31 -34.39
CA ASP A 311 -20.34 -15.20 -34.98
C ASP A 311 -21.52 -14.76 -34.10
N PHE A 312 -21.62 -15.31 -32.88
CA PHE A 312 -22.74 -15.03 -31.99
C PHE A 312 -22.93 -13.54 -31.67
N LYS A 313 -21.86 -12.73 -31.68
CA LYS A 313 -21.96 -11.29 -31.45
C LYS A 313 -22.72 -10.60 -32.58
N GLU A 314 -22.43 -10.98 -33.82
CA GLU A 314 -23.12 -10.46 -34.99
C GLU A 314 -24.58 -10.94 -35.00
N ALA A 315 -24.82 -12.19 -34.60
CA ALA A 315 -26.18 -12.73 -34.45
C ALA A 315 -27.02 -11.99 -33.39
N ILE A 316 -26.41 -11.54 -32.29
CA ILE A 316 -27.11 -10.70 -31.30
C ILE A 316 -27.42 -9.33 -31.90
N LEU A 317 -26.43 -8.67 -32.51
CA LEU A 317 -26.58 -7.32 -33.07
C LEU A 317 -27.55 -7.26 -34.25
N SER A 318 -27.61 -8.31 -35.08
CA SER A 318 -28.51 -8.42 -36.22
C SER A 318 -29.95 -8.81 -35.84
N GLY A 319 -30.16 -9.23 -34.59
CA GLY A 319 -31.45 -9.77 -34.12
C GLY A 319 -31.70 -11.24 -34.50
N GLU A 320 -30.77 -11.92 -35.18
CA GLU A 320 -30.91 -13.34 -35.50
C GLU A 320 -30.99 -14.21 -34.23
N ALA A 321 -30.15 -13.92 -33.23
CA ALA A 321 -30.16 -14.61 -31.94
C ALA A 321 -31.51 -14.46 -31.23
N ARG A 322 -32.09 -13.26 -31.30
CA ARG A 322 -33.41 -12.95 -30.75
C ARG A 322 -34.51 -13.77 -31.43
N ASN A 323 -34.51 -13.82 -32.76
CA ASN A 323 -35.50 -14.58 -33.52
C ASN A 323 -35.43 -16.09 -33.21
N LYS A 324 -34.22 -16.65 -33.08
CA LYS A 324 -34.07 -18.07 -32.70
C LYS A 324 -34.50 -18.34 -31.26
N ALA A 325 -34.24 -17.42 -30.32
CA ALA A 325 -34.69 -17.56 -28.94
C ALA A 325 -36.22 -17.61 -28.84
N LEU A 326 -36.91 -16.69 -29.53
CA LEU A 326 -38.38 -16.66 -29.60
C LEU A 326 -38.96 -17.93 -30.24
N GLN A 327 -38.37 -18.43 -31.33
CA GLN A 327 -38.79 -19.70 -31.95
C GLN A 327 -38.65 -20.89 -31.00
N GLN A 328 -37.59 -20.90 -30.18
CA GLN A 328 -37.37 -21.97 -29.22
C GLN A 328 -38.38 -21.92 -28.06
N GLU A 329 -38.72 -20.72 -27.58
CA GLU A 329 -39.77 -20.52 -26.58
C GLU A 329 -41.15 -20.96 -27.10
N GLU A 330 -41.52 -20.55 -28.33
CA GLU A 330 -42.76 -21.01 -28.98
C GLU A 330 -42.82 -22.53 -29.16
N GLN A 331 -41.68 -23.17 -29.43
CA GLN A 331 -41.63 -24.62 -29.59
C GLN A 331 -41.77 -25.35 -28.25
N MET A 332 -41.13 -24.85 -27.19
CA MET A 332 -41.31 -25.38 -25.84
C MET A 332 -42.77 -25.26 -25.38
N ASP A 333 -43.43 -24.12 -25.63
CA ASP A 333 -44.82 -23.93 -25.27
C ASP A 333 -45.75 -24.90 -26.01
N LYS A 334 -45.48 -25.16 -27.30
CA LYS A 334 -46.23 -26.17 -28.09
C LYS A 334 -46.00 -27.59 -27.57
N GLU A 335 -44.79 -27.92 -27.13
CA GLU A 335 -44.48 -29.23 -26.56
C GLU A 335 -45.14 -29.40 -25.19
N MET A 336 -45.13 -28.38 -24.33
CA MET A 336 -45.82 -28.41 -23.04
C MET A 336 -47.35 -28.46 -23.17
N ALA A 337 -47.93 -27.82 -24.18
CA ALA A 337 -49.37 -27.88 -24.43
C ALA A 337 -49.87 -29.27 -24.88
N ASN A 338 -48.97 -30.15 -25.32
CA ASN A 338 -49.28 -31.52 -25.73
C ASN A 338 -49.08 -32.57 -24.62
N TRP A 339 -48.68 -32.15 -23.41
CA TRP A 339 -48.54 -32.98 -22.21
C TRP A 339 -49.71 -32.76 -21.25
#